data_AF-A0A0A9XHA8-F1
#
_entry.id   AF-A0A0A9XHA8-F1
#
_cell.length_a   1.000
_cell.length_b   1.000
_cell.length_c   1.000
_cell.angle_alpha   90.00
_cell.angle_beta   90.00
_cell.angle_gamma   90.00
#
_symmetry.space_group_name_H-M   'P 1'
#
loop_
_entity.id
_entity.type
_entity.pdbx_description
1 polymer ?
#
loop_
_entity_poly.entity_id
_entity_poly.type
_entity_poly.pdbx_seq_one_letter_code
_entity_poly.pdbx_strand_id
1 'polypeptide(L)'
;MPYTLCTSAYQRAVYESIKRLPPLPELQEPAVCKSFIEVDIKESLYKLVECNNVIIVAGSFFGDEGKGKTVDAVAHHPECTCIARVNSGENAGHTVYDSKGRKFVFNLAPSGMLTPGKRNYIGPECVMDPISFLEKELSQLMAVGADYKNSLFVGNVCIVTPYHKLIDLLGSAANASTLKGISPVHASKVTKRGIRLDHIFNDETVMRERLAKDMETYLGLLHVLHMTDADVVQRCKDENSDGVSRVPDYVVEFAAATDKI
;
A
#
# COMPACT_ATOMS: atom_id res chain seq x y z
N MET A 1 -13.88 -24.03 -7.97
CA MET A 1 -13.84 -24.49 -6.57
C MET A 1 -13.92 -23.25 -5.69
N PRO A 2 -14.69 -23.21 -4.60
CA PRO A 2 -14.69 -22.06 -3.70
C PRO A 2 -13.25 -21.76 -3.25
N TYR A 3 -12.81 -20.52 -3.44
CA TYR A 3 -11.43 -20.06 -3.19
C TYR A 3 -11.10 -19.92 -1.70
N THR A 4 -12.09 -20.07 -0.84
CA THR A 4 -11.92 -20.35 0.59
C THR A 4 -11.70 -21.85 0.76
N LEU A 5 -10.45 -22.25 1.05
CA LEU A 5 -10.18 -23.63 1.46
C LEU A 5 -10.97 -23.93 2.74
N CYS A 6 -11.98 -24.80 2.63
CA CYS A 6 -12.69 -25.30 3.81
C CYS A 6 -11.69 -26.03 4.70
N THR A 7 -11.53 -25.56 5.95
CA THR A 7 -10.70 -26.24 6.94
C THR A 7 -11.22 -27.67 7.13
N SER A 8 -10.42 -28.66 6.75
CA SER A 8 -10.81 -30.06 6.91
C SER A 8 -10.92 -30.42 8.40
N ALA A 9 -11.64 -31.51 8.71
CA ALA A 9 -11.70 -32.02 10.09
C ALA A 9 -10.29 -32.29 10.66
N TYR A 10 -9.36 -32.76 9.82
CA TYR A 10 -7.96 -32.97 10.19
C TYR A 10 -7.22 -31.65 10.46
N GLN A 11 -7.33 -30.66 9.56
CA GLN A 11 -6.72 -29.34 9.77
C GLN A 11 -7.27 -28.66 11.03
N ARG A 12 -8.58 -28.81 11.30
CA ARG A 12 -9.21 -28.31 12.53
C ARG A 12 -8.69 -29.03 13.76
N ALA A 13 -8.52 -30.35 13.72
CA ALA A 13 -7.92 -31.10 14.82
C ALA A 13 -6.47 -30.68 15.09
N VAL A 14 -5.65 -30.52 14.04
CA VAL A 14 -4.27 -30.01 14.15
C VAL A 14 -4.25 -28.60 14.75
N TYR A 15 -5.09 -27.69 14.25
CA TYR A 15 -5.22 -26.35 14.80
C TYR A 15 -5.62 -26.36 16.28
N GLU A 16 -6.62 -27.17 16.66
CA GLU A 16 -7.04 -27.31 18.05
C GLU A 16 -5.95 -27.92 18.95
N SER A 17 -5.10 -28.82 18.43
CA SER A 17 -3.94 -29.34 19.15
C SER A 17 -2.84 -28.28 19.33
N ILE A 18 -2.55 -27.48 18.30
CA ILE A 18 -1.53 -26.42 18.34
C ILE A 18 -2.00 -25.24 19.21
N LYS A 19 -3.27 -24.85 19.11
CA LYS A 19 -3.86 -23.74 19.88
C LYS A 19 -3.78 -23.96 21.39
N ARG A 20 -3.66 -25.21 21.83
CA ARG A 20 -3.52 -25.60 23.23
C ARG A 20 -2.07 -25.73 23.68
N LEU A 21 -1.09 -25.63 22.78
CA LEU A 21 0.31 -25.60 23.17
C LEU A 21 0.56 -24.35 24.01
N PRO A 22 1.27 -24.47 25.13
CA PRO A 22 1.66 -23.30 25.89
C PRO A 22 2.50 -22.40 24.98
N PRO A 23 2.24 -21.08 24.93
CA PRO A 23 3.14 -20.17 24.21
C PRO A 23 4.52 -20.26 24.87
N LEU A 24 5.57 -20.02 24.09
CA LEU A 24 6.94 -19.97 24.60
C LEU A 24 6.98 -19.03 25.81
N PRO A 25 7.28 -19.53 27.03
CA PRO A 25 7.28 -18.71 28.25
C PRO A 25 8.15 -17.45 28.12
N GLU A 26 9.20 -17.52 27.30
CA GLU A 26 10.14 -16.44 27.00
C GLU A 26 9.60 -15.40 26.00
N LEU A 27 8.57 -15.75 25.22
CA LEU A 27 7.88 -14.86 24.27
C LEU A 27 6.46 -14.49 24.71
N GLN A 28 5.98 -15.00 25.85
CA GLN A 28 4.83 -14.39 26.50
C GLN A 28 5.16 -12.91 26.73
N GLU A 29 4.20 -12.02 26.46
CA GLU A 29 4.36 -10.60 26.81
C GLU A 29 4.95 -10.55 28.23
N PRO A 30 6.07 -9.83 28.44
CA PRO A 30 6.69 -9.80 29.73
C PRO A 30 5.62 -9.36 30.74
N ALA A 31 5.20 -10.29 31.61
CA ALA A 31 4.18 -10.05 32.62
C ALA A 31 4.55 -8.87 33.54
N VAL A 32 5.84 -8.52 33.53
CA VAL A 32 6.41 -7.29 34.09
C VAL A 32 7.36 -6.72 33.05
N CYS A 33 7.01 -5.58 32.44
CA CYS A 33 7.99 -4.73 31.77
C CYS A 33 9.09 -4.42 32.79
N LYS A 34 10.33 -4.91 32.56
CA LYS A 34 11.42 -4.92 33.58
C LYS A 34 11.63 -3.56 34.25
N SER A 35 11.40 -2.49 33.50
CA SER A 35 11.11 -1.11 33.92
C SER A 35 10.81 -0.32 32.65
N PHE A 36 9.88 0.63 32.71
CA PHE A 36 9.71 1.63 31.67
C PHE A 36 9.62 3.01 32.34
N ILE A 37 10.06 4.02 31.63
CA ILE A 37 9.86 5.42 32.01
C ILE A 37 8.92 5.98 30.96
N GLU A 38 7.79 6.55 31.38
CA GLU A 38 6.98 7.35 30.48
C GLU A 38 7.71 8.66 30.24
N VAL A 39 7.95 8.95 28.96
CA VAL A 39 8.67 10.14 28.53
C VAL A 39 7.78 10.87 27.53
N ASP A 40 7.66 12.19 27.67
CA ASP A 40 6.91 13.01 26.71
C ASP A 40 7.57 12.96 25.33
N ILE A 41 6.80 13.24 24.28
CA ILE A 41 7.28 13.36 22.89
C ILE A 41 8.44 14.36 22.82
N LYS A 42 8.37 15.45 23.58
CA LYS A 42 9.43 16.47 23.61
C LYS A 42 10.75 15.92 24.15
N GLU A 43 10.68 15.15 25.23
CA GLU A 43 11.88 14.64 25.89
C GLU A 43 12.48 13.41 25.18
N SER A 44 11.71 12.78 24.28
CA SER A 44 12.09 11.61 23.50
C SER A 44 12.33 11.94 22.02
N LEU A 45 11.27 12.08 21.23
CA LEU A 45 11.33 12.21 19.77
C LEU A 45 11.87 13.56 19.31
N TYR A 46 11.55 14.68 20.00
CA TYR A 46 12.01 16.00 19.54
C TYR A 46 13.52 16.18 19.67
N LYS A 47 14.15 15.59 20.69
CA LYS A 47 15.62 15.56 20.78
C LYS A 47 16.28 14.90 19.56
N LEU A 48 15.61 13.90 18.94
CA LEU A 48 16.12 13.31 17.70
C LEU A 48 16.07 14.32 16.56
N VAL A 49 15.04 15.17 16.49
CA VAL A 49 14.92 16.23 15.48
C VAL A 49 15.97 17.31 15.68
N GLU A 50 16.12 17.79 16.92
CA GLU A 50 17.08 18.85 17.27
C GLU A 50 18.54 18.43 17.03
N CYS A 51 18.85 17.14 17.18
CA CYS A 51 20.22 16.63 17.02
C CYS A 51 20.55 16.11 15.61
N ASN A 52 19.57 15.97 14.70
CA ASN A 52 19.79 15.30 13.41
C ASN A 52 19.11 16.02 12.24
N ASN A 53 19.85 16.14 11.14
CA ASN A 53 19.31 16.69 9.88
C ASN A 53 18.37 15.72 9.15
N VAL A 54 18.54 14.41 9.36
CA VAL A 54 17.77 13.36 8.69
C VAL A 54 17.43 12.27 9.70
N ILE A 55 16.16 11.90 9.77
CA ILE A 55 15.65 10.83 10.62
C ILE A 55 14.97 9.79 9.73
N ILE A 56 15.30 8.52 9.96
CA ILE A 56 14.66 7.39 9.28
C ILE A 56 13.82 6.65 10.31
N VAL A 57 12.51 6.52 10.02
CA VAL A 57 11.60 5.68 10.81
C VAL A 57 11.35 4.40 10.02
N ALA A 58 11.85 3.28 10.53
CA ALA A 58 11.75 1.96 9.92
C ALA A 58 11.06 0.96 10.85
N GLY A 59 10.46 -0.08 10.28
CA GLY A 59 9.87 -1.19 11.05
C GLY A 59 10.92 -2.25 11.27
N SER A 60 10.99 -2.78 12.49
CA SER A 60 11.95 -3.84 12.85
C SER A 60 11.39 -5.25 12.64
N PHE A 61 10.08 -5.38 12.37
CA PHE A 61 9.39 -6.66 12.25
C PHE A 61 8.57 -6.72 10.96
N PHE A 62 7.37 -7.31 11.01
CA PHE A 62 6.53 -7.62 9.85
C PHE A 62 5.38 -6.63 9.64
N GLY A 63 5.58 -5.35 9.96
CA GLY A 63 4.56 -4.32 9.76
C GLY A 63 3.80 -3.96 11.05
N ASP A 64 2.97 -2.92 10.94
CA ASP A 64 2.09 -2.41 11.99
C ASP A 64 2.74 -2.03 13.35
N GLU A 65 4.03 -1.68 13.33
CA GLU A 65 4.78 -1.24 14.53
C GLU A 65 4.53 0.22 14.92
N GLY A 66 3.51 0.87 14.36
CA GLY A 66 3.19 2.27 14.67
C GLY A 66 4.06 3.33 13.99
N LYS A 67 4.81 2.97 12.93
CA LYS A 67 5.69 3.90 12.18
C LYS A 67 5.01 5.21 11.80
N GLY A 68 3.78 5.14 11.26
CA GLY A 68 3.03 6.33 10.84
C GLY A 68 2.74 7.28 12.00
N LYS A 69 2.44 6.75 13.20
CA LYS A 69 2.24 7.55 14.42
C LYS A 69 3.53 8.22 14.87
N THR A 70 4.66 7.52 14.79
CA THR A 70 5.98 8.10 15.09
C THR A 70 6.34 9.23 14.12
N VAL A 71 6.11 9.04 12.81
CA VAL A 71 6.36 10.07 11.79
C VAL A 71 5.44 11.27 12.00
N ASP A 72 4.15 11.05 12.29
CA ASP A 72 3.18 12.12 12.58
C ASP A 72 3.60 12.95 13.81
N ALA A 73 3.99 12.29 14.91
CA ALA A 73 4.50 12.96 16.10
C ALA A 73 5.75 13.81 15.82
N VAL A 74 6.72 13.27 15.06
CA VAL A 74 7.94 13.99 14.67
C VAL A 74 7.62 15.17 13.74
N ALA A 75 6.64 15.02 12.84
CA ALA A 75 6.25 16.05 11.89
C ALA A 75 5.77 17.33 12.58
N HIS A 76 5.21 17.25 13.79
CA HIS A 76 4.80 18.42 14.57
C HIS A 76 5.96 19.29 15.07
N HIS A 77 7.20 18.80 15.08
CA HIS A 77 8.35 19.61 15.46
C HIS A 77 8.60 20.73 14.43
N PRO A 78 8.81 22.00 14.83
CA PRO A 78 9.01 23.11 13.89
C PRO A 78 10.17 22.91 12.92
N GLU A 79 11.27 22.30 13.37
CA GLU A 79 12.47 22.08 12.55
C GLU A 79 12.31 20.95 11.53
N CYS A 80 11.34 20.04 11.73
CA CYS A 80 11.02 19.03 10.73
C CYS A 80 10.25 19.68 9.58
N THR A 81 10.91 20.04 8.48
CA THR A 81 10.26 20.76 7.36
C THR A 81 9.86 19.85 6.20
N CYS A 82 10.43 18.64 6.13
CA CYS A 82 10.25 17.69 5.04
C CYS A 82 9.91 16.30 5.59
N ILE A 83 8.88 15.66 5.05
CA ILE A 83 8.53 14.26 5.32
C ILE A 83 8.52 13.54 3.99
N ALA A 84 9.29 12.45 3.88
CA ALA A 84 9.43 11.71 2.64
C ALA A 84 9.11 10.23 2.84
N ARG A 85 8.23 9.70 1.99
CA ARG A 85 8.10 8.26 1.79
C ARG A 85 9.07 7.82 0.71
N VAL A 86 9.87 6.81 1.01
CA VAL A 86 10.99 6.40 0.14
C VAL A 86 10.75 5.10 -0.61
N ASN A 87 9.79 4.26 -0.21
CA ASN A 87 9.58 2.96 -0.84
C ASN A 87 8.14 2.44 -0.70
N SER A 88 7.91 1.28 -1.33
CA SER A 88 6.64 0.56 -1.36
C SER A 88 5.53 1.35 -2.07
N GLY A 89 4.29 0.88 -1.94
CA GLY A 89 3.11 1.57 -2.47
C GLY A 89 1.98 1.59 -1.45
N GLU A 90 0.75 1.47 -1.94
CA GLU A 90 -0.48 1.56 -1.14
C GLU A 90 -0.74 0.34 -0.23
N ASN A 91 0.17 -0.63 -0.12
CA ASN A 91 0.03 -1.77 0.79
C ASN A 91 0.10 -1.40 2.27
N ALA A 92 0.75 -0.30 2.63
CA ALA A 92 0.72 0.21 3.99
C ALA A 92 -0.54 1.05 4.24
N GLY A 93 -0.86 1.29 5.51
CA GLY A 93 -1.87 2.24 5.93
C GLY A 93 -1.45 2.91 7.23
N HIS A 94 -1.80 4.18 7.39
CA HIS A 94 -1.71 4.86 8.68
C HIS A 94 -2.87 5.82 8.84
N THR A 95 -3.30 5.97 10.09
CA THR A 95 -4.35 6.90 10.46
C THR A 95 -3.71 8.13 11.07
N VAL A 96 -4.15 9.31 10.63
CA VAL A 96 -3.79 10.60 11.23
C VAL A 96 -5.05 11.38 11.54
N TYR A 97 -4.94 12.35 12.44
CA TYR A 97 -6.05 13.19 12.86
C TYR A 97 -5.67 14.64 12.62
N ASP A 98 -6.60 15.43 12.08
CA ASP A 98 -6.38 16.87 11.99
C ASP A 98 -6.59 17.57 13.35
N SER A 99 -6.35 18.89 13.37
CA SER A 99 -6.54 19.72 14.57
C SER A 99 -7.97 19.77 15.09
N LYS A 100 -8.96 19.35 14.29
CA LYS A 100 -10.38 19.25 14.67
C LYS A 100 -10.76 17.83 15.11
N GLY A 101 -9.81 16.90 15.16
CA GLY A 101 -10.02 15.50 15.51
C GLY A 101 -10.65 14.66 14.39
N ARG A 102 -10.70 15.16 13.14
CA ARG A 102 -11.21 14.39 12.00
C ARG A 102 -10.18 13.34 11.60
N LYS A 103 -10.64 12.11 11.41
CA LYS A 103 -9.82 10.96 11.03
C LYS A 103 -9.54 10.96 9.53
N PHE A 104 -8.28 10.75 9.15
CA PHE A 104 -7.85 10.50 7.78
C PHE A 104 -7.08 9.19 7.71
N VAL A 105 -7.26 8.45 6.62
CA VAL A 105 -6.52 7.20 6.37
C VAL A 105 -5.73 7.37 5.09
N PHE A 106 -4.41 7.28 5.20
CA PHE A 106 -3.48 7.38 4.08
C PHE A 106 -2.76 6.06 3.85
N ASN A 107 -2.65 5.66 2.58
CA ASN A 107 -1.96 4.45 2.18
C ASN A 107 -0.60 4.75 1.57
N LEU A 108 -0.52 5.81 0.76
CA LEU A 108 0.68 6.26 0.06
C LEU A 108 1.16 7.63 0.53
N ALA A 109 0.25 8.59 0.77
CA ALA A 109 0.61 9.94 1.20
C ALA A 109 1.45 9.91 2.50
N PRO A 110 2.47 10.77 2.66
CA PRO A 110 3.24 10.82 3.92
C PRO A 110 2.39 11.27 5.11
N SER A 111 2.73 10.82 6.33
CA SER A 111 1.95 11.08 7.54
C SER A 111 1.88 12.56 7.94
N GLY A 112 2.83 13.38 7.50
CA GLY A 112 2.81 14.83 7.72
C GLY A 112 1.83 15.61 6.83
N MET A 113 0.94 14.94 6.08
CA MET A 113 0.04 15.57 5.11
C MET A 113 -0.90 16.63 5.73
N LEU A 114 -1.29 16.44 6.98
CA LEU A 114 -2.20 17.35 7.69
C LEU A 114 -1.45 18.38 8.55
N THR A 115 -0.12 18.30 8.61
CA THR A 115 0.69 19.16 9.46
C THR A 115 1.05 20.44 8.70
N PRO A 116 0.64 21.63 9.19
CA PRO A 116 0.89 22.88 8.49
C PRO A 116 2.38 23.17 8.29
N GLY A 117 2.73 23.73 7.13
CA GLY A 117 4.09 24.14 6.80
C GLY A 117 5.04 23.00 6.43
N LYS A 118 4.54 21.77 6.30
CA LYS A 118 5.35 20.60 5.95
C LYS A 118 5.31 20.31 4.46
N ARG A 119 6.46 19.98 3.89
CA ARG A 119 6.57 19.46 2.52
C ARG A 119 6.60 17.94 2.57
N ASN A 120 5.63 17.33 1.91
CA ASN A 120 5.39 15.89 1.88
C ASN A 120 5.83 15.35 0.52
N TYR A 121 6.76 14.41 0.52
CA TYR A 121 7.34 13.83 -0.70
C TYR A 121 6.99 12.35 -0.84
N ILE A 122 6.49 11.96 -2.01
CA ILE A 122 6.44 10.58 -2.45
C ILE A 122 7.65 10.36 -3.36
N GLY A 123 8.64 9.61 -2.88
CA GLY A 123 9.89 9.39 -3.58
C GLY A 123 9.73 8.53 -4.85
N PRO A 124 10.64 8.66 -5.84
CA PRO A 124 10.56 7.96 -7.13
C PRO A 124 10.68 6.44 -7.01
N GLU A 125 11.16 5.95 -5.87
CA GLU A 125 11.26 4.52 -5.59
C GLU A 125 9.94 3.89 -5.12
N CYS A 126 8.92 4.71 -4.82
CA CYS A 126 7.57 4.26 -4.56
C CYS A 126 6.86 3.77 -5.83
N VAL A 127 5.75 3.07 -5.63
CA VAL A 127 4.81 2.67 -6.67
C VAL A 127 3.41 3.20 -6.33
N MET A 128 2.66 3.62 -7.34
CA MET A 128 1.40 4.36 -7.15
C MET A 128 0.32 3.84 -8.08
N ASP A 129 -0.88 3.63 -7.56
CA ASP A 129 -2.08 3.53 -8.39
C ASP A 129 -2.75 4.91 -8.43
N PRO A 130 -2.69 5.64 -9.56
CA PRO A 130 -3.17 7.01 -9.61
C PRO A 130 -4.69 7.14 -9.39
N ILE A 131 -5.47 6.11 -9.78
CA ILE A 131 -6.92 6.09 -9.62
C ILE A 131 -7.25 5.91 -8.13
N SER A 132 -6.66 4.88 -7.51
CA SER A 132 -6.84 4.60 -6.08
C SER A 132 -6.36 5.77 -5.20
N PHE A 133 -5.22 6.39 -5.53
CA PHE A 133 -4.69 7.54 -4.81
C PHE A 133 -5.62 8.76 -4.89
N LEU A 134 -6.17 9.04 -6.07
CA LEU A 134 -7.13 10.12 -6.27
C LEU A 134 -8.43 9.89 -5.50
N GLU A 135 -9.03 8.71 -5.66
CA GLU A 135 -10.33 8.36 -5.09
C GLU A 135 -10.29 8.19 -3.58
N LYS A 136 -9.20 7.62 -3.04
CA LYS A 136 -9.12 7.27 -1.62
C LYS A 136 -8.40 8.30 -0.79
N GLU A 137 -7.34 8.93 -1.28
CA GLU A 137 -6.51 9.82 -0.43
C GLU A 137 -6.74 11.28 -0.75
N LEU A 138 -6.63 11.70 -2.02
CA LEU A 138 -6.81 13.09 -2.39
C LEU A 138 -8.25 13.57 -2.19
N SER A 139 -9.25 12.72 -2.40
CA SER A 139 -10.66 13.04 -2.16
C SER A 139 -10.93 13.47 -0.71
N GLN A 140 -10.29 12.82 0.28
CA GLN A 140 -10.39 13.18 1.69
C GLN A 140 -9.83 14.59 1.93
N LEU A 141 -8.69 14.91 1.33
CA LEU A 141 -8.05 16.22 1.42
C LEU A 141 -8.88 17.33 0.74
N MET A 142 -9.42 17.04 -0.45
CA MET A 142 -10.29 17.95 -1.20
C MET A 142 -11.57 18.26 -0.43
N ALA A 143 -12.21 17.25 0.18
CA ALA A 143 -13.45 17.40 0.93
C ALA A 143 -13.33 18.37 2.11
N VAL A 144 -12.12 18.56 2.65
CA VAL A 144 -11.86 19.46 3.76
C VAL A 144 -11.16 20.75 3.36
N GLY A 145 -10.92 20.95 2.06
CA GLY A 145 -10.21 22.12 1.53
C GLY A 145 -8.74 22.19 1.94
N ALA A 146 -8.08 21.05 2.15
CA ALA A 146 -6.65 21.04 2.48
C ALA A 146 -5.80 21.53 1.30
N ASP A 147 -4.79 22.36 1.56
CA ASP A 147 -3.86 22.86 0.55
C ASP A 147 -2.75 21.83 0.23
N TYR A 148 -3.17 20.67 -0.27
CA TYR A 148 -2.25 19.60 -0.63
C TYR A 148 -1.42 19.95 -1.87
N LYS A 149 -1.91 20.84 -2.74
CA LYS A 149 -1.23 21.20 -4.00
C LYS A 149 0.10 21.91 -3.77
N ASN A 150 0.23 22.67 -2.68
CA ASN A 150 1.47 23.36 -2.32
C ASN A 150 2.37 22.56 -1.36
N SER A 151 1.89 21.41 -0.86
CA SER A 151 2.59 20.63 0.17
C SER A 151 2.92 19.20 -0.25
N LEU A 152 2.24 18.61 -1.23
CA LEU A 152 2.51 17.26 -1.73
C LEU A 152 3.32 17.32 -3.03
N PHE A 153 4.44 16.62 -3.05
CA PHE A 153 5.35 16.48 -4.18
C PHE A 153 5.53 15.01 -4.52
N VAL A 154 5.33 14.64 -5.79
CA VAL A 154 5.42 13.26 -6.25
C VAL A 154 6.59 13.14 -7.23
N GLY A 155 7.55 12.28 -6.91
CA GLY A 155 8.64 11.93 -7.82
C GLY A 155 8.15 11.10 -9.01
N ASN A 156 9.05 10.78 -9.93
CA ASN A 156 8.71 9.94 -11.08
C ASN A 156 8.51 8.46 -10.69
N VAL A 157 7.40 8.16 -10.02
CA VAL A 157 7.05 6.82 -9.49
C VAL A 157 6.68 5.84 -10.60
N CYS A 158 6.80 4.54 -10.30
CA CYS A 158 6.24 3.49 -11.18
C CYS A 158 4.73 3.37 -10.95
N ILE A 159 3.99 3.15 -12.03
CA ILE A 159 2.53 3.13 -12.02
C ILE A 159 2.01 1.71 -11.87
N VAL A 160 1.20 1.50 -10.85
CA VAL A 160 0.37 0.32 -10.68
C VAL A 160 -0.83 0.46 -11.61
N THR A 161 -0.82 -0.32 -12.68
CA THR A 161 -1.95 -0.43 -13.63
C THR A 161 -2.95 -1.52 -13.17
N PRO A 162 -4.17 -1.55 -13.73
CA PRO A 162 -5.14 -2.60 -13.43
C PRO A 162 -4.64 -4.03 -13.66
N TYR A 163 -3.88 -4.31 -14.74
CA TYR A 163 -3.39 -5.67 -14.97
C TYR A 163 -2.39 -6.14 -13.90
N HIS A 164 -1.66 -5.23 -13.23
CA HIS A 164 -0.81 -5.64 -12.10
C HIS A 164 -1.65 -6.23 -10.97
N LYS A 165 -2.84 -5.67 -10.71
CA LYS A 165 -3.79 -6.20 -9.72
C LYS A 165 -4.40 -7.52 -10.17
N LEU A 166 -4.65 -7.67 -11.47
CA LEU A 166 -5.12 -8.94 -12.04
C LEU A 166 -4.05 -10.04 -11.97
N ILE A 167 -2.78 -9.75 -12.27
CA ILE A 167 -1.67 -10.69 -12.07
C ILE A 167 -1.59 -11.09 -10.59
N ASP A 168 -1.72 -10.13 -9.67
CA ASP A 168 -1.71 -10.39 -8.23
C ASP A 168 -2.86 -11.31 -7.80
N LEU A 169 -4.08 -11.05 -8.31
CA LEU A 169 -5.27 -11.88 -8.07
C LEU A 169 -5.14 -13.32 -8.58
N LEU A 170 -4.57 -13.49 -9.78
CA LEU A 170 -4.48 -14.77 -10.46
C LEU A 170 -3.24 -15.59 -10.04
N GLY A 171 -2.16 -14.92 -9.67
CA GLY A 171 -0.87 -15.55 -9.35
C GLY A 171 -0.63 -15.77 -7.86
N SER A 172 -1.27 -15.02 -6.97
CA SER A 172 -1.07 -15.16 -5.53
C SER A 172 -1.88 -16.31 -4.95
N ALA A 173 -1.31 -17.01 -3.96
CA ALA A 173 -2.08 -17.92 -3.12
C ALA A 173 -3.19 -17.15 -2.37
N ALA A 174 -4.29 -17.84 -2.06
CA ALA A 174 -5.40 -17.24 -1.32
C ALA A 174 -4.90 -16.61 -0.01
N ASN A 175 -5.32 -15.36 0.27
CA ASN A 175 -4.91 -14.56 1.43
C ASN A 175 -3.41 -14.25 1.55
N ALA A 176 -2.61 -14.43 0.50
CA ALA A 176 -1.17 -14.14 0.53
C ALA A 176 -0.82 -12.71 0.09
N SER A 177 -1.78 -11.94 -0.43
CA SER A 177 -1.55 -10.59 -0.95
C SER A 177 -2.70 -9.64 -0.63
N THR A 178 -2.40 -8.35 -0.62
CA THR A 178 -3.39 -7.27 -0.50
C THR A 178 -4.14 -7.00 -1.81
N LEU A 179 -3.80 -7.70 -2.89
CA LEU A 179 -4.37 -7.54 -4.24
C LEU A 179 -4.25 -6.12 -4.81
N LYS A 180 -3.26 -5.37 -4.30
CA LYS A 180 -2.94 -4.01 -4.74
C LYS A 180 -1.93 -3.97 -5.89
N GLY A 181 -1.47 -5.12 -6.40
CA GLY A 181 -0.56 -5.17 -7.53
C GLY A 181 0.88 -4.74 -7.20
N ILE A 182 1.23 -4.68 -5.92
CA ILE A 182 2.54 -4.17 -5.44
C ILE A 182 3.69 -5.06 -5.90
N SER A 183 3.57 -6.38 -5.73
CA SER A 183 4.64 -7.30 -6.18
C SER A 183 4.78 -7.29 -7.71
N PRO A 184 3.69 -7.41 -8.52
CA PRO A 184 3.78 -7.31 -9.97
C PRO A 184 4.40 -6.01 -10.48
N VAL A 185 4.01 -4.84 -9.96
CA VAL A 185 4.61 -3.56 -10.42
C VAL A 185 6.10 -3.46 -10.07
N HIS A 186 6.51 -4.03 -8.93
CA HIS A 186 7.93 -4.09 -8.58
C HIS A 186 8.70 -5.00 -9.54
N ALA A 187 8.10 -6.12 -9.98
CA ALA A 187 8.69 -6.96 -11.02
C ALA A 187 8.83 -6.19 -12.35
N SER A 188 7.80 -5.45 -12.77
CA SER A 188 7.86 -4.59 -13.96
C SER A 188 8.91 -3.48 -13.85
N LYS A 189 9.08 -2.91 -12.65
CA LYS A 189 10.12 -1.92 -12.37
C LYS A 189 11.53 -2.52 -12.49
N VAL A 190 11.76 -3.69 -11.89
CA VAL A 190 13.07 -4.38 -11.93
C VAL A 190 13.41 -4.84 -13.35
N THR A 191 12.42 -5.33 -14.10
CA THR A 191 12.57 -5.75 -15.50
C THR A 191 12.58 -4.57 -16.49
N LYS A 192 12.46 -3.33 -16.00
CA LYS A 192 12.45 -2.07 -16.78
C LYS A 192 11.31 -1.97 -17.81
N ARG A 193 10.23 -2.71 -17.60
CA ARG A 193 9.02 -2.69 -18.44
C ARG A 193 7.95 -1.74 -17.93
N GLY A 194 7.91 -1.51 -16.62
CA GLY A 194 6.86 -0.72 -15.97
C GLY A 194 6.73 0.71 -16.48
N ILE A 195 5.48 1.19 -16.51
CA ILE A 195 5.14 2.57 -16.81
C ILE A 195 5.51 3.45 -15.62
N ARG A 196 5.90 4.68 -15.91
CA ARG A 196 6.27 5.69 -14.92
C ARG A 196 5.43 6.93 -15.12
N LEU A 197 5.37 7.78 -14.11
CA LEU A 197 4.50 8.95 -14.08
C LEU A 197 4.79 9.91 -15.24
N ASP A 198 6.06 10.08 -15.62
CA ASP A 198 6.47 10.88 -16.79
C ASP A 198 5.91 10.35 -18.12
N HIS A 199 5.85 9.03 -18.32
CA HIS A 199 5.26 8.43 -19.51
C HIS A 199 3.78 8.80 -19.65
N ILE A 200 3.04 8.92 -18.54
CA ILE A 200 1.62 9.34 -18.58
C ILE A 200 1.48 10.78 -19.07
N PHE A 201 2.38 11.68 -18.68
CA PHE A 201 2.24 13.12 -18.96
C PHE A 201 2.89 13.58 -20.25
N ASN A 202 3.89 12.85 -20.76
CA ASN A 202 4.74 13.34 -21.85
C ASN A 202 4.29 12.87 -23.23
N ASP A 203 4.07 11.57 -23.41
CA ASP A 203 3.80 10.98 -24.73
C ASP A 203 2.93 9.73 -24.61
N GLU A 204 1.68 9.86 -25.03
CA GLU A 204 0.70 8.78 -25.02
C GLU A 204 1.14 7.58 -25.87
N THR A 205 1.81 7.81 -27.00
CA THR A 205 2.27 6.74 -27.88
C THR A 205 3.31 5.88 -27.18
N VAL A 206 4.31 6.52 -26.55
CA VAL A 206 5.34 5.83 -25.77
C VAL A 206 4.73 5.10 -24.57
N MET A 207 3.75 5.71 -23.92
CA MET A 207 3.02 5.08 -22.82
C MET A 207 2.30 3.80 -23.27
N ARG A 208 1.55 3.86 -24.37
CA ARG A 208 0.82 2.71 -24.94
C ARG A 208 1.75 1.60 -25.41
N GLU A 209 2.85 1.93 -26.06
CA GLU A 209 3.87 0.95 -26.47
C GLU A 209 4.49 0.21 -25.26
N ARG A 210 4.83 0.96 -24.21
CA ARG A 210 5.35 0.38 -22.96
C ARG A 210 4.30 -0.47 -22.25
N LEU A 211 3.06 0.01 -22.19
CA LEU A 211 1.93 -0.71 -21.62
C LEU A 211 1.74 -2.05 -22.32
N ALA A 212 1.67 -2.04 -23.65
CA ALA A 212 1.52 -3.25 -24.45
C ALA A 212 2.67 -4.23 -24.19
N LYS A 213 3.90 -3.73 -24.11
CA LYS A 213 5.08 -4.56 -23.86
C LYS A 213 5.10 -5.20 -22.47
N ASP A 214 4.67 -4.46 -21.44
CA ASP A 214 4.62 -5.01 -20.08
C ASP A 214 3.45 -5.99 -19.89
N MET A 215 2.32 -5.69 -20.55
CA MET A 215 1.13 -6.55 -20.57
C MET A 215 1.34 -7.93 -21.20
N GLU A 216 2.41 -8.14 -21.99
CA GLU A 216 2.81 -9.49 -22.43
C GLU A 216 2.89 -10.48 -21.26
N THR A 217 3.29 -10.02 -20.07
CA THR A 217 3.35 -10.85 -18.84
C THR A 217 1.95 -11.32 -18.42
N TYR A 218 0.97 -10.42 -18.45
CA TYR A 218 -0.42 -10.74 -18.12
C TYR A 218 -1.05 -11.66 -19.18
N LEU A 219 -0.86 -11.34 -20.47
CA LEU A 219 -1.37 -12.16 -21.57
C LEU A 219 -0.76 -13.57 -21.58
N GLY A 220 0.54 -13.67 -21.28
CA GLY A 220 1.22 -14.96 -21.10
C GLY A 220 0.65 -15.77 -19.93
N LEU A 221 0.35 -15.10 -18.80
CA LEU A 221 -0.30 -15.75 -17.66
C LEU A 221 -1.69 -16.29 -18.04
N LEU A 222 -2.53 -15.50 -18.71
CA LEU A 222 -3.85 -15.95 -19.17
C LEU A 222 -3.73 -17.16 -20.10
N HIS A 223 -2.75 -17.15 -21.01
CA HIS A 223 -2.51 -18.26 -21.93
C HIS A 223 -2.15 -19.55 -21.18
N VAL A 224 -1.23 -19.48 -20.21
CA VAL A 224 -0.80 -20.63 -19.40
C VAL A 224 -1.94 -21.17 -18.53
N LEU A 225 -2.79 -20.29 -18.00
CA LEU A 225 -3.95 -20.67 -17.19
C LEU A 225 -5.16 -21.09 -18.03
N HIS A 226 -5.09 -20.99 -19.36
CA HIS A 226 -6.22 -21.21 -20.27
C HIS A 226 -7.45 -20.37 -19.90
N MET A 227 -7.24 -19.11 -19.52
CA MET A 227 -8.31 -18.19 -19.11
C MET A 227 -8.66 -17.18 -20.19
N THR A 228 -9.94 -16.89 -20.32
CA THR A 228 -10.48 -15.78 -21.10
C THR A 228 -10.71 -14.55 -20.23
N ASP A 229 -10.95 -13.39 -20.84
CA ASP A 229 -11.36 -12.19 -20.12
C ASP A 229 -12.64 -12.40 -19.29
N ALA A 230 -13.58 -13.21 -19.78
CA ALA A 230 -14.79 -13.56 -19.04
C ALA A 230 -14.48 -14.36 -17.76
N ASP A 231 -13.51 -15.27 -17.82
CA ASP A 231 -13.05 -16.02 -16.65
C ASP A 231 -12.38 -15.10 -15.62
N VAL A 232 -11.60 -14.12 -16.08
CA VAL A 232 -10.96 -13.12 -15.20
C VAL A 232 -12.02 -12.25 -14.53
N VAL A 233 -13.01 -11.74 -15.28
CA VAL A 233 -14.13 -10.96 -14.72
C VAL A 233 -14.89 -11.79 -13.69
N GLN A 234 -15.15 -13.07 -13.97
CA GLN A 234 -15.80 -13.95 -13.01
C GLN A 234 -14.93 -14.13 -11.75
N ARG A 235 -13.62 -14.30 -11.90
CA ARG A 235 -12.70 -14.39 -10.76
C ARG A 235 -12.71 -13.13 -9.89
N CYS A 236 -12.77 -11.94 -10.50
CA CYS A 236 -12.91 -10.68 -9.75
C CYS A 236 -14.22 -10.63 -8.95
N LYS A 237 -15.33 -11.06 -9.55
CA LYS A 237 -16.63 -11.15 -8.86
C LYS A 237 -16.59 -12.15 -7.71
N ASP A 238 -15.97 -13.31 -7.91
CA ASP A 238 -15.82 -14.33 -6.88
C ASP A 238 -15.00 -13.80 -5.69
N GLU A 239 -13.94 -13.02 -5.95
CA GLU A 239 -13.10 -12.43 -4.89
C GLU A 239 -13.84 -11.37 -4.07
N ASN A 240 -14.79 -10.67 -4.69
CA ASN A 240 -15.63 -9.67 -4.05
C ASN A 240 -16.96 -10.25 -3.53
N SER A 241 -17.18 -11.57 -3.61
CA SER A 241 -18.49 -12.19 -3.33
C SER A 241 -18.93 -12.15 -1.87
N ASP A 242 -18.00 -11.90 -0.93
CA ASP A 242 -18.28 -11.79 0.49
C ASP A 242 -18.65 -10.37 0.94
N GLY A 243 -18.88 -9.45 -0.02
CA GLY A 243 -19.25 -8.07 0.26
C GLY A 243 -18.07 -7.14 0.56
N VAL A 244 -16.84 -7.65 0.55
CA VAL A 244 -15.63 -6.83 0.67
C VAL A 244 -15.08 -6.54 -0.74
N SER A 245 -15.06 -5.26 -1.12
CA SER A 245 -14.45 -4.83 -2.40
C SER A 245 -12.93 -4.89 -2.29
N ARG A 246 -12.35 -6.04 -2.66
CA ARG A 246 -10.90 -6.26 -2.74
C ARG A 246 -10.36 -5.86 -4.11
N VAL A 247 -11.11 -6.20 -5.16
CA VAL A 247 -10.84 -5.80 -6.55
C VAL A 247 -11.69 -4.59 -6.89
N PRO A 248 -11.11 -3.40 -7.10
CA PRO A 248 -11.87 -2.19 -7.44
C PRO A 248 -12.60 -2.29 -8.78
N ASP A 249 -13.69 -1.53 -8.93
CA ASP A 249 -14.54 -1.57 -10.14
C ASP A 249 -13.76 -1.24 -11.43
N TYR A 250 -12.88 -0.22 -11.41
CA TYR A 250 -12.05 0.12 -12.58
C TYR A 250 -11.11 -1.02 -13.01
N VAL A 251 -10.78 -1.97 -12.12
CA VAL A 251 -10.00 -3.16 -12.47
C VAL A 251 -10.88 -4.20 -13.15
N VAL A 252 -12.13 -4.33 -12.71
CA VAL A 252 -13.12 -5.22 -13.34
C VAL A 252 -13.49 -4.70 -14.73
N GLU A 253 -13.67 -3.39 -14.86
CA GLU A 253 -13.90 -2.71 -16.14
C GLU A 253 -12.73 -2.93 -17.10
N PHE A 254 -11.49 -2.78 -16.62
CA PHE A 254 -10.30 -3.09 -17.41
C PHE A 254 -10.27 -4.55 -17.87
N ALA A 255 -10.61 -5.51 -17.01
CA ALA A 255 -10.66 -6.92 -17.39
C ALA A 255 -11.68 -7.16 -18.52
N ALA A 256 -12.84 -6.49 -18.45
CA ALA A 256 -13.91 -6.59 -19.45
C ALA A 256 -13.66 -5.78 -20.73
N ALA A 257 -12.68 -4.86 -20.73
CA ALA A 257 -12.43 -3.99 -21.86
C ALA A 257 -11.92 -4.76 -23.09
N THR A 258 -12.44 -4.42 -24.28
CA THR A 258 -12.03 -5.00 -25.56
C THR A 258 -10.66 -4.48 -26.00
N ASP A 259 -10.40 -3.18 -25.78
CA ASP A 259 -9.07 -2.59 -25.89
C ASP A 259 -8.55 -2.29 -24.48
N LYS A 260 -7.39 -2.87 -24.14
CA LYS A 260 -6.76 -2.74 -22.83
C LYS A 260 -5.54 -1.81 -22.85
N ILE A 261 -5.17 -1.29 -24.03
CA ILE A 261 -3.98 -0.43 -24.25
C ILE A 261 -4.38 1.01 -24.50
#